data_AF-X1QIX1-F1
#
_entry.id   AF-X1QIX1-F1
#
_cell.length_a   1.000
_cell.length_b   1.000
_cell.length_c   1.000
_cell.angle_alpha   90.00
_cell.angle_beta   90.00
_cell.angle_gamma   90.00
#
_symmetry.space_group_name_H-M   'P 1'
#
loop_
_entity.id
_entity.type
_entity.pdbx_description
1 polymer ?
#
loop_
_entity_poly.entity_id
_entity_poly.type
_entity_poly.pdbx_seq_one_letter_code
_entity_poly.pdbx_strand_id
1 'polypeptide(L)'
;RWRIVEPLKLYQTVRDESGAQARLDDIVFSEIREELARHTLTEIVSVNREAIMEKVHKQCDEKAREYGIEVMDVRIKRADLPGEVAHSVYARMKAERQRIAKKYRSEGEEEAVKIRAQTDKEKTILLAESYRQAEKLKGDGDAEAIKIYAEAFEKDPEFYAFVRTLKAYEKSLRRDTTIVLSSDSELFQYLSPPTK
;
A
#
# COMPACT_ATOMS: atom_id res chain seq x y z
N ARG A 1 42.78 2.47 -30.96
CA ARG A 1 43.67 2.83 -32.10
C ARG A 1 44.59 3.93 -31.61
N TRP A 2 45.87 3.85 -31.93
CA TRP A 2 46.88 4.82 -31.47
C TRP A 2 47.94 5.01 -32.54
N ARG A 3 48.70 6.10 -32.44
CA ARG A 3 49.83 6.40 -33.32
C ARG A 3 51.00 6.96 -32.52
N ILE A 4 52.21 6.75 -33.02
CA ILE A 4 53.42 7.33 -32.46
C ILE A 4 53.56 8.75 -33.00
N VAL A 5 53.71 9.72 -32.10
CA VAL A 5 53.96 11.13 -32.46
C VAL A 5 55.40 11.51 -32.16
N GLU A 6 55.97 10.99 -31.07
CA GLU A 6 57.35 11.25 -30.66
C GLU A 6 58.16 9.94 -30.52
N PRO A 7 58.78 9.44 -31.60
CA PRO A 7 59.49 8.15 -31.58
C PRO A 7 60.65 8.09 -30.59
N LEU A 8 61.37 9.20 -30.38
CA LEU A 8 62.49 9.27 -29.43
C LEU A 8 62.01 9.09 -27.99
N LYS A 9 60.91 9.76 -27.63
CA LYS A 9 60.30 9.70 -26.29
C LYS A 9 59.72 8.32 -26.01
N LEU A 10 59.12 7.69 -27.02
CA LEU A 10 58.64 6.32 -26.95
C LEU A 10 59.79 5.34 -26.69
N TYR A 11 60.89 5.44 -27.45
CA TYR A 11 62.03 4.55 -27.25
C TYR A 11 62.67 4.70 -25.87
N GLN A 12 62.75 5.93 -25.34
CA GLN A 12 63.29 6.19 -24.00
C GLN A 12 62.42 5.65 -22.87
N THR A 13 61.10 5.63 -23.06
CA THR A 13 60.14 5.27 -21.99
C THR A 13 59.71 3.81 -22.04
N VAL A 14 59.36 3.28 -23.22
CA VAL A 14 58.77 1.95 -23.40
C VAL A 14 59.58 1.01 -24.29
N ARG A 15 60.68 1.50 -24.89
CA ARG A 15 61.66 0.77 -25.73
C ARG A 15 61.13 0.24 -27.06
N ASP A 16 60.00 -0.43 -27.08
CA ASP A 16 59.42 -1.04 -28.28
C ASP A 16 57.89 -0.88 -28.34
N GLU A 17 57.31 -1.25 -29.49
CA GLU A 17 55.86 -1.19 -29.71
C GLU A 17 55.08 -2.12 -28.76
N SER A 18 55.68 -3.22 -28.30
CA SER A 18 55.03 -4.14 -27.36
C SER A 18 54.91 -3.52 -25.96
N GLY A 19 55.95 -2.82 -25.51
CA GLY A 19 55.94 -2.03 -24.29
C GLY A 19 54.97 -0.85 -24.37
N ALA A 20 54.90 -0.19 -25.53
CA ALA A 20 53.92 0.87 -25.79
C ALA A 20 52.48 0.33 -25.65
N GLN A 21 52.19 -0.80 -26.29
CA GLN A 21 50.88 -1.46 -26.22
C GLN A 21 50.52 -1.86 -24.78
N ALA A 22 51.44 -2.47 -24.03
CA ALA A 22 51.20 -2.85 -22.64
C ALA A 22 50.88 -1.64 -21.74
N ARG A 23 51.63 -0.53 -21.90
CA ARG A 23 51.35 0.70 -21.15
C ARG A 23 50.01 1.32 -21.50
N LEU A 24 49.65 1.33 -22.78
CA LEU A 24 48.34 1.81 -23.20
C LEU A 24 47.22 0.94 -22.64
N ASP A 25 47.38 -0.38 -22.63
CA ASP A 25 46.38 -1.30 -22.08
C ASP A 25 46.17 -1.05 -20.58
N ASP A 26 47.26 -0.85 -19.81
CA ASP A 26 47.19 -0.50 -18.39
C ASP A 26 46.46 0.84 -18.14
N ILE A 27 46.81 1.88 -18.91
CA ILE A 27 46.20 3.22 -18.81
C ILE A 27 44.71 3.14 -19.13
N VAL A 28 44.36 2.56 -20.27
CA VAL A 28 42.97 2.44 -20.74
C VAL A 28 42.13 1.65 -19.75
N PHE A 29 42.67 0.55 -19.22
CA PHE A 29 41.94 -0.27 -18.25
C PHE A 29 41.72 0.45 -16.91
N SER A 30 42.70 1.23 -16.45
CA SER A 30 42.58 2.05 -15.24
C SER A 30 41.49 3.12 -15.37
N GLU A 31 41.51 3.91 -16.46
CA GLU A 31 40.53 4.98 -16.67
C GLU A 31 39.12 4.44 -16.85
N ILE A 32 38.97 3.35 -17.62
CA ILE A 32 37.67 2.68 -17.78
C ILE A 32 37.15 2.23 -16.40
N ARG A 33 37.99 1.58 -15.59
CA ARG A 33 37.57 1.09 -14.27
C ARG A 33 37.13 2.23 -13.36
N GLU A 34 37.88 3.33 -13.33
CA GLU A 34 37.55 4.48 -12.50
C GLU A 34 36.21 5.11 -12.90
N GLU A 35 36.01 5.34 -14.19
CA GLU A 35 34.78 5.96 -14.69
C GLU A 35 33.57 5.02 -14.51
N LEU A 36 33.76 3.71 -14.71
CA LEU A 36 32.72 2.71 -14.41
C LEU A 36 32.39 2.59 -12.92
N ALA A 37 33.33 2.90 -12.02
CA ALA A 37 33.07 2.91 -10.57
C ALA A 37 32.26 4.13 -10.13
N ARG A 38 32.35 5.25 -10.87
CA ARG A 38 31.60 6.49 -10.62
C ARG A 38 30.16 6.40 -11.14
N HIS A 39 29.91 5.62 -12.17
CA HIS A 39 28.61 5.49 -12.82
C HIS A 39 27.88 4.18 -12.49
N THR A 40 26.55 4.20 -12.50
CA THR A 40 25.77 2.96 -12.33
C THR A 40 25.72 2.17 -13.65
N LEU A 41 25.61 0.84 -13.58
CA LEU A 41 25.55 -0.03 -14.78
C LEU A 41 24.44 0.41 -15.76
N THR A 42 23.33 0.93 -15.23
CA THR A 42 22.21 1.45 -16.04
C THR A 42 22.59 2.70 -16.86
N GLU A 43 23.44 3.58 -16.32
CA GLU A 43 23.94 4.76 -17.04
C GLU A 43 24.91 4.36 -18.17
N ILE A 44 25.72 3.34 -17.92
CA ILE A 44 26.73 2.81 -18.85
C ILE A 44 26.09 2.10 -20.04
N VAL A 45 24.98 1.38 -19.82
CA VAL A 45 24.32 0.57 -20.85
C VAL A 45 23.35 1.39 -21.70
N SER A 46 22.70 2.42 -21.15
CA SER A 46 21.48 2.96 -21.78
C SER A 46 21.55 4.40 -22.26
N VAL A 47 22.33 5.30 -21.64
CA VAL A 47 22.19 6.75 -21.92
C VAL A 47 23.52 7.50 -22.07
N ASN A 48 24.60 7.07 -21.42
CA ASN A 48 25.83 7.88 -21.31
C ASN A 48 27.09 7.24 -21.90
N ARG A 49 26.96 6.17 -22.70
CA ARG A 49 28.13 5.44 -23.22
C ARG A 49 29.06 6.34 -24.04
N GLU A 50 28.53 7.17 -24.93
CA GLU A 50 29.36 8.06 -25.76
C GLU A 50 30.12 9.10 -24.92
N ALA A 51 29.43 9.78 -23.99
CA ALA A 51 30.04 10.76 -23.09
C ALA A 51 31.10 10.14 -22.17
N ILE A 52 30.87 8.93 -21.67
CA ILE A 52 31.83 8.18 -20.86
C ILE A 52 33.08 7.85 -21.69
N MET A 53 32.88 7.35 -22.92
CA MET A 53 34.00 6.96 -23.79
C MET A 53 34.81 8.17 -24.26
N GLU A 54 34.18 9.32 -24.49
CA GLU A 54 34.86 10.58 -24.80
C GLU A 54 35.75 11.04 -23.64
N LYS A 55 35.22 10.96 -22.41
CA LYS A 55 35.98 11.34 -21.21
C LYS A 55 37.16 10.40 -20.96
N VAL A 56 36.94 9.09 -21.08
CA VAL A 56 38.00 8.07 -21.00
C VAL A 56 39.05 8.30 -22.10
N HIS A 57 38.64 8.58 -23.34
CA HIS A 57 39.55 8.88 -24.44
C HIS A 57 40.45 10.07 -24.12
N LYS A 58 39.87 11.17 -23.63
CA LYS A 58 40.62 12.37 -23.26
C LYS A 58 41.64 12.11 -22.15
N GLN A 59 41.25 11.39 -21.10
CA GLN A 59 42.14 11.02 -19.98
C GLN A 59 43.26 10.08 -20.42
N CYS A 60 42.95 9.11 -21.29
CA CYS A 60 43.94 8.20 -21.85
C CYS A 60 44.92 8.92 -22.77
N ASP A 61 44.45 9.85 -23.60
CA ASP A 61 45.31 10.62 -24.52
C ASP A 61 46.31 11.49 -23.75
N GLU A 62 45.83 12.18 -22.70
CA GLU A 62 46.69 13.00 -21.84
C GLU A 62 47.84 12.19 -21.22
N LYS A 63 47.54 11.01 -20.68
CA LYS A 63 48.54 10.10 -20.10
C LYS A 63 49.43 9.44 -21.16
N ALA A 64 48.89 9.12 -22.33
CA ALA A 64 49.65 8.50 -23.43
C ALA A 64 50.69 9.46 -24.04
N ARG A 65 50.43 10.77 -24.03
CA ARG A 65 51.39 11.78 -24.50
C ARG A 65 52.68 11.81 -23.68
N GLU A 66 52.65 11.39 -22.42
CA GLU A 66 53.85 11.22 -21.60
C GLU A 66 54.81 10.17 -22.17
N TYR A 67 54.29 9.23 -22.96
CA TYR A 67 55.04 8.16 -23.63
C TYR A 67 55.29 8.45 -25.12
N GLY A 68 54.92 9.63 -25.62
CA GLY A 68 55.07 9.99 -27.04
C GLY A 68 54.02 9.36 -27.96
N ILE A 69 52.89 8.91 -27.39
CA ILE A 69 51.81 8.22 -28.08
C ILE A 69 50.56 9.10 -28.09
N GLU A 70 49.85 9.12 -29.21
CA GLU A 70 48.53 9.75 -29.35
C GLU A 70 47.45 8.68 -29.52
N VAL A 71 46.38 8.79 -28.73
CA VAL A 71 45.27 7.85 -28.75
C VAL A 71 44.22 8.38 -29.71
N MET A 72 43.94 7.63 -30.78
CA MET A 72 42.96 8.06 -31.81
C MET A 72 41.53 7.67 -31.45
N ASP A 73 41.34 6.47 -30.87
CA ASP A 73 40.02 5.94 -30.56
C ASP A 73 40.12 4.84 -29.49
N VAL A 74 39.26 4.92 -28.47
CA VAL A 74 39.11 3.90 -27.43
C VAL A 74 37.72 3.31 -27.57
N ARG A 75 37.62 1.98 -27.71
CA ARG A 75 36.35 1.26 -27.78
C ARG A 75 36.37 0.04 -26.89
N ILE A 76 35.33 -0.12 -26.07
CA ILE A 76 35.09 -1.34 -25.31
C ILE A 76 34.57 -2.40 -26.29
N LYS A 77 35.41 -3.40 -26.61
CA LYS A 77 35.07 -4.51 -27.51
C LYS A 77 34.19 -5.56 -26.84
N ARG A 78 34.37 -5.78 -25.53
CA ARG A 78 33.58 -6.71 -24.73
C ARG A 78 33.51 -6.15 -23.31
N ALA A 79 32.30 -5.91 -22.81
CA ALA A 79 32.07 -5.46 -21.45
C ALA A 79 32.26 -6.63 -20.48
N ASP A 80 33.47 -7.18 -20.41
CA ASP A 80 33.83 -8.03 -19.28
C ASP A 80 34.10 -7.08 -18.12
N LEU A 81 33.02 -6.69 -17.43
CA LEU A 81 33.13 -6.02 -16.13
C LEU A 81 34.11 -6.87 -15.29
N PRO A 82 35.17 -6.29 -14.71
CA PRO A 82 35.98 -7.03 -13.74
C PRO A 82 35.05 -7.59 -12.66
N GLY A 83 35.08 -8.90 -12.42
CA GLY A 83 34.11 -9.58 -11.53
C GLY A 83 33.99 -8.93 -10.14
N GLU A 84 35.08 -8.30 -9.68
CA GLU A 84 35.14 -7.55 -8.42
C GLU A 84 34.25 -6.28 -8.40
N VAL A 85 34.15 -5.54 -9.51
CA VAL A 85 33.33 -4.33 -9.60
C VAL A 85 31.85 -4.68 -9.80
N ALA A 86 31.56 -5.77 -10.53
CA ALA A 86 30.19 -6.24 -10.72
C ALA A 86 29.50 -6.58 -9.38
N HIS A 87 30.23 -7.18 -8.43
CA HIS A 87 29.68 -7.56 -7.13
C HIS A 87 29.29 -6.34 -6.28
N SER A 88 30.14 -5.30 -6.23
CA SER A 88 29.88 -4.12 -5.40
C SER A 88 28.69 -3.29 -5.93
N VAL A 89 28.57 -3.16 -7.25
CA VAL A 89 27.44 -2.51 -7.90
C VAL A 89 26.15 -3.30 -7.67
N TYR A 90 26.19 -4.63 -7.85
CA TYR A 90 25.02 -5.49 -7.62
C TYR A 90 24.57 -5.46 -6.16
N ALA A 91 25.51 -5.46 -5.20
CA ALA A 91 25.20 -5.33 -3.77
C ALA A 91 24.53 -3.98 -3.46
N ARG A 92 25.03 -2.88 -4.02
CA ARG A 92 24.42 -1.54 -3.88
C ARG A 92 23.02 -1.50 -4.49
N MET A 93 22.82 -2.09 -5.68
CA MET A 93 21.50 -2.18 -6.32
C MET A 93 20.51 -2.99 -5.48
N LYS A 94 20.95 -4.11 -4.90
CA LYS A 94 20.12 -4.94 -4.03
C LYS A 94 19.70 -4.17 -2.77
N ALA A 95 20.64 -3.47 -2.13
CA ALA A 95 20.37 -2.64 -0.97
C ALA A 95 19.39 -1.50 -1.31
N GLU A 96 19.58 -0.83 -2.44
CA GLU A 96 18.70 0.25 -2.89
C GLU A 96 17.29 -0.28 -3.20
N ARG A 97 17.18 -1.43 -3.89
CA ARG A 97 15.88 -2.08 -4.15
C ARG A 97 15.18 -2.50 -2.86
N GLN A 98 15.91 -3.03 -1.89
CA GLN A 98 15.36 -3.37 -0.58
C GLN A 98 14.87 -2.13 0.17
N ARG A 99 15.61 -1.01 0.10
CA ARG A 99 15.22 0.27 0.68
C ARG A 99 13.92 0.81 0.07
N ILE A 100 13.85 0.81 -1.26
CA ILE A 100 12.67 1.24 -2.02
C ILE A 100 11.46 0.34 -1.68
N ALA A 101 11.64 -0.98 -1.67
CA ALA A 101 10.58 -1.93 -1.32
C ALA A 101 10.13 -1.79 0.14
N LYS A 102 11.03 -1.45 1.07
CA LYS A 102 10.67 -1.17 2.47
C LYS A 102 9.86 0.12 2.57
N LYS A 103 10.27 1.18 1.87
CA LYS A 103 9.54 2.45 1.82
C LYS A 103 8.11 2.26 1.33
N TYR A 104 7.92 1.60 0.19
CA TYR A 104 6.58 1.35 -0.36
C TYR A 104 5.71 0.48 0.54
N ARG A 105 6.29 -0.52 1.23
CA ARG A 105 5.55 -1.31 2.21
C ARG A 105 5.10 -0.48 3.40
N SER A 106 5.97 0.36 3.95
CA SER A 106 5.63 1.25 5.05
C SER A 106 4.57 2.27 4.67
N GLU A 107 4.66 2.89 3.48
CA GLU A 107 3.63 3.81 2.97
C GLU A 107 2.29 3.10 2.76
N GLY A 108 2.31 1.88 2.21
CA GLY A 108 1.10 1.06 2.03
C GLY A 108 0.46 0.63 3.34
N GLU A 109 1.27 0.29 4.35
CA GLU A 109 0.80 -0.06 5.70
C GLU A 109 0.18 1.15 6.40
N GLU A 110 0.82 2.33 6.32
CA GLU A 110 0.31 3.57 6.89
C GLU A 110 -1.06 3.95 6.29
N GLU A 111 -1.17 3.97 4.97
CA GLU A 111 -2.42 4.30 4.29
C GLU A 111 -3.52 3.27 4.60
N ALA A 112 -3.17 1.98 4.66
CA ALA A 112 -4.12 0.94 5.03
C ALA A 112 -4.63 1.08 6.47
N VAL A 113 -3.78 1.48 7.42
CA VAL A 113 -4.17 1.76 8.81
C VAL A 113 -5.10 2.96 8.87
N LYS A 114 -4.79 4.03 8.13
CA LYS A 114 -5.62 5.24 8.07
C LYS A 114 -7.01 4.95 7.50
N ILE A 115 -7.07 4.22 6.38
CA ILE A 115 -8.34 3.81 5.76
C ILE A 115 -9.15 2.98 6.74
N ARG A 116 -8.56 1.95 7.37
CA ARG A 116 -9.28 1.11 8.35
C ARG A 116 -9.82 1.92 9.51
N ALA A 117 -9.00 2.78 10.11
CA ALA A 117 -9.42 3.61 11.24
C ALA A 117 -10.57 4.55 10.85
N GLN A 118 -10.52 5.14 9.66
CA GLN A 118 -11.59 5.99 9.14
C GLN A 118 -12.88 5.20 8.87
N THR A 119 -12.77 4.03 8.23
CA THR A 119 -13.91 3.14 7.97
C THR A 119 -14.55 2.65 9.26
N ASP A 120 -13.76 2.27 10.27
CA ASP A 120 -14.29 1.83 11.56
C ASP A 120 -15.05 2.96 12.26
N LYS A 121 -14.51 4.18 12.23
CA LYS A 121 -15.17 5.38 12.75
C LYS A 121 -16.51 5.64 12.04
N GLU A 122 -16.51 5.63 10.70
CA GLU A 122 -17.71 5.83 9.89
C GLU A 122 -18.77 4.76 10.16
N LYS A 123 -18.36 3.49 10.25
CA LYS A 123 -19.24 2.38 10.61
C LYS A 123 -19.88 2.60 11.98
N THR A 124 -19.11 3.01 12.99
CA THR A 124 -19.64 3.26 14.33
C THR A 124 -20.67 4.40 14.31
N ILE A 125 -20.37 5.50 13.62
CA ILE A 125 -21.29 6.64 13.47
C ILE A 125 -22.58 6.19 12.77
N LEU A 126 -22.46 5.46 11.65
CA LEU A 126 -23.59 4.99 10.86
C LEU A 126 -24.49 4.05 11.68
N LEU A 127 -23.91 3.13 12.44
CA LEU A 127 -24.67 2.25 13.32
C LEU A 127 -25.38 3.05 14.42
N ALA A 128 -24.68 3.97 15.08
CA ALA A 128 -25.27 4.81 16.12
C ALA A 128 -26.42 5.69 15.58
N GLU A 129 -26.27 6.23 14.37
CA GLU A 129 -27.31 6.99 13.68
C GLU A 129 -28.52 6.13 13.31
N SER A 130 -28.27 4.94 12.80
CA SER A 130 -29.31 3.96 12.46
C SER A 130 -30.10 3.53 13.71
N TYR A 131 -29.40 3.24 14.82
CA TYR A 131 -30.03 2.91 16.09
C TYR A 131 -30.86 4.08 16.64
N ARG A 132 -30.31 5.29 16.63
CA ARG A 132 -31.03 6.50 17.05
C ARG A 132 -32.31 6.70 16.25
N GLN A 133 -32.24 6.53 14.93
CA GLN A 133 -33.40 6.68 14.06
C GLN A 133 -34.45 5.59 14.28
N ALA A 134 -34.02 4.34 14.50
CA ALA A 134 -34.90 3.23 14.81
C ALA A 134 -35.64 3.46 16.14
N GLU A 135 -34.93 3.86 17.20
CA GLU A 135 -35.54 4.15 18.50
C GLU A 135 -36.49 5.35 18.43
N LYS A 136 -36.13 6.39 17.67
CA LYS A 136 -37.04 7.53 17.43
C LYS A 136 -38.32 7.08 16.74
N LEU A 137 -38.20 6.32 15.64
CA LEU A 137 -39.36 5.84 14.88
C LEU A 137 -40.26 4.94 15.73
N LYS A 138 -39.65 4.09 16.56
CA LYS A 138 -40.38 3.24 17.50
C LYS A 138 -41.10 4.07 18.57
N GLY A 139 -40.42 5.05 19.16
CA GLY A 139 -41.01 5.97 20.13
C GLY A 139 -42.17 6.79 19.54
N ASP A 140 -42.02 7.29 18.31
CA ASP A 140 -43.07 8.00 17.58
C ASP A 140 -44.29 7.08 17.33
N GLY A 141 -44.03 5.82 16.95
CA GLY A 141 -45.08 4.81 16.75
C GLY A 141 -45.80 4.40 18.05
N ASP A 142 -45.07 4.23 19.14
CA ASP A 142 -45.63 3.92 20.46
C ASP A 142 -46.48 5.10 20.98
N ALA A 143 -46.01 6.35 20.79
CA ALA A 143 -46.75 7.54 21.16
C ALA A 143 -48.06 7.67 20.37
N GLU A 144 -48.02 7.46 19.05
CA GLU A 144 -49.21 7.49 18.19
C GLU A 144 -50.20 6.37 18.57
N ALA A 145 -49.70 5.17 18.84
CA ALA A 145 -50.52 4.06 19.30
C ALA A 145 -51.23 4.37 20.63
N ILE A 146 -50.49 4.88 21.62
CA ILE A 146 -51.05 5.29 22.92
C ILE A 146 -52.12 6.37 22.73
N LYS A 147 -51.87 7.36 21.87
CA LYS A 147 -52.83 8.42 21.57
C LYS A 147 -54.12 7.87 21.00
N ILE A 148 -54.04 6.99 19.99
CA ILE A 148 -55.21 6.32 19.41
C ILE A 148 -55.95 5.49 20.47
N TYR A 149 -55.22 4.78 21.34
CA TYR A 149 -55.83 4.01 22.42
C TYR A 149 -56.54 4.89 23.45
N ALA A 150 -55.96 6.04 23.82
CA ALA A 150 -56.58 6.99 24.73
C ALA A 150 -57.85 7.61 24.13
N GLU A 151 -57.80 8.05 22.87
CA GLU A 151 -58.97 8.57 22.14
C GLU A 151 -60.09 7.52 22.01
N ALA A 152 -59.73 6.23 21.85
CA ALA A 152 -60.71 5.15 21.83
C ALA A 152 -61.34 4.90 23.21
N PHE A 153 -60.55 4.99 24.29
CA PHE A 153 -61.03 4.84 25.67
C PHE A 153 -61.98 5.98 26.07
N GLU A 154 -61.68 7.22 25.69
CA GLU A 154 -62.53 8.38 25.97
C GLU A 154 -63.93 8.28 25.34
N LYS A 155 -64.08 7.53 24.22
CA LYS A 155 -65.38 7.36 23.55
C LYS A 155 -66.32 6.41 24.30
N ASP A 156 -65.81 5.29 24.80
CA ASP A 156 -66.57 4.31 25.59
C ASP A 156 -65.63 3.42 26.42
N PRO A 157 -65.48 3.71 27.73
CA PRO A 157 -64.60 2.95 28.62
C PRO A 157 -65.00 1.49 28.79
N GLU A 158 -66.30 1.18 28.84
CA GLU A 158 -66.80 -0.18 29.10
C GLU A 158 -66.64 -1.08 27.87
N PHE A 159 -66.97 -0.56 26.68
CA PHE A 159 -66.78 -1.29 25.43
C PHE A 159 -65.30 -1.55 25.14
N TYR A 160 -64.42 -0.58 25.43
CA TYR A 160 -62.98 -0.75 25.28
C TYR A 160 -62.42 -1.84 26.20
N ALA A 161 -62.79 -1.84 27.48
CA ALA A 161 -62.36 -2.84 28.44
C ALA A 161 -62.76 -4.25 27.98
N PHE A 162 -64.00 -4.41 27.51
CA PHE A 162 -64.49 -5.69 26.97
C PHE A 162 -63.69 -6.19 25.77
N VAL A 163 -63.50 -5.36 24.72
CA VAL A 163 -62.78 -5.76 23.50
C VAL A 163 -61.30 -6.04 23.77
N ARG A 164 -60.67 -5.29 24.68
CA ARG A 164 -59.27 -5.50 25.06
C ARG A 164 -59.09 -6.83 25.80
N THR A 165 -60.01 -7.18 26.70
CA THR A 165 -60.00 -8.45 27.41
C THR A 165 -60.21 -9.63 26.46
N LEU A 166 -61.12 -9.52 25.48
CA LEU A 166 -61.29 -10.53 24.44
C LEU A 166 -60.02 -10.77 23.59
N LYS A 167 -59.33 -9.69 23.18
CA LYS A 167 -58.05 -9.81 22.47
C LYS A 167 -56.95 -10.41 23.35
N ALA A 168 -56.94 -10.09 24.65
CA ALA A 168 -56.02 -10.70 25.59
C ALA A 168 -56.28 -12.21 25.72
N TYR A 169 -57.55 -12.64 25.74
CA TYR A 169 -57.91 -14.06 25.71
C TYR A 169 -57.39 -14.74 24.44
N GLU A 170 -57.64 -14.17 23.26
CA GLU A 170 -57.16 -14.73 21.98
C GLU A 170 -55.64 -14.94 21.97
N LYS A 171 -54.88 -13.98 22.53
CA LYS A 171 -53.41 -14.04 22.52
C LYS A 171 -52.83 -14.99 23.56
N SER A 172 -53.52 -15.19 24.69
CA SER A 172 -53.04 -15.99 25.84
C SER A 172 -53.53 -17.44 25.80
N LEU A 173 -54.76 -17.69 25.34
CA LEU A 173 -55.38 -19.02 25.23
C LEU A 173 -55.08 -19.67 23.88
N ARG A 174 -53.80 -19.93 23.61
CA ARG A 174 -53.38 -20.82 22.51
C ARG A 174 -53.69 -22.28 22.88
N ARG A 175 -53.82 -23.16 21.86
CA ARG A 175 -54.30 -24.56 22.00
C ARG A 175 -53.58 -25.42 23.05
N ASP A 176 -52.37 -25.04 23.48
CA ASP A 176 -51.53 -25.79 24.41
C ASP A 176 -51.26 -25.06 25.75
N THR A 177 -51.96 -23.95 26.04
CA THR A 177 -51.73 -23.17 27.28
C THR A 177 -52.68 -23.63 28.39
N THR A 178 -52.14 -24.26 29.46
CA THR A 178 -52.89 -24.47 30.72
C THR A 178 -52.66 -23.28 31.65
N ILE A 179 -53.72 -22.51 31.92
CA ILE A 179 -53.68 -21.35 32.80
C ILE A 179 -54.37 -21.72 34.12
N VAL A 180 -53.67 -21.56 35.24
CA VAL A 180 -54.22 -21.76 36.59
C VAL A 180 -54.38 -20.39 37.24
N LEU A 181 -55.62 -19.96 37.42
CA LEU A 181 -55.99 -18.68 38.02
C LEU A 181 -57.07 -18.92 39.07
N SER A 182 -57.14 -18.04 40.08
CA SER A 182 -58.20 -18.06 41.09
C SER A 182 -59.56 -17.70 40.48
N SER A 183 -60.64 -18.25 41.04
CA SER A 183 -62.03 -18.01 40.64
C SER A 183 -62.47 -16.54 40.69
N ASP A 184 -61.75 -15.71 41.43
CA ASP A 184 -62.05 -14.29 41.63
C ASP A 184 -61.18 -13.35 40.76
N SER A 185 -60.50 -13.89 39.75
CA SER A 185 -59.65 -13.08 38.87
C SER A 185 -60.49 -12.17 37.96
N GLU A 186 -60.12 -10.89 37.87
CA GLU A 186 -60.69 -9.92 36.91
C GLU A 186 -60.67 -10.43 35.45
N LEU A 187 -59.76 -11.37 35.16
CA LEU A 187 -59.60 -12.03 33.88
C LEU A 187 -60.71 -13.06 33.55
N PHE A 188 -61.66 -13.34 34.44
CA PHE A 188 -62.83 -14.19 34.16
C PHE A 188 -64.15 -13.42 34.23
N GLN A 189 -64.12 -12.12 34.53
CA GLN A 189 -65.33 -11.31 34.78
C GLN A 189 -66.33 -11.34 33.62
N TYR A 190 -65.85 -11.48 32.37
CA TYR A 190 -66.67 -11.57 31.16
C TYR A 190 -66.95 -13.00 30.67
N LEU A 191 -66.38 -14.04 31.31
CA LEU A 191 -66.59 -15.46 30.98
C LEU A 191 -67.46 -16.18 32.01
N SER A 192 -67.59 -15.62 33.22
CA SER A 192 -68.49 -16.11 34.25
C SER A 192 -69.96 -15.86 33.88
N PRO A 193 -70.87 -16.82 34.14
CA PRO A 193 -72.30 -16.61 33.92
C PRO A 193 -72.83 -15.47 34.80
N PRO A 194 -73.80 -14.67 34.34
CA PRO A 194 -74.38 -13.61 35.18
C PRO A 194 -74.98 -14.24 36.43
N THR A 195 -74.39 -13.93 37.59
CA THR A 195 -74.97 -14.24 38.89
C THR A 195 -76.32 -13.54 38.98
N LYS A 196 -77.38 -14.33 39.14
CA LYS A 196 -78.74 -13.85 39.42
C LYS A 196 -78.80 -13.10 40.75
#